data_AF-T1ATY4-F1
#
_entry.id   AF-T1ATY4-F1
#
_cell.length_a   1.000
_cell.length_b   1.000
_cell.length_c   1.000
_cell.angle_alpha   90.00
_cell.angle_beta   90.00
_cell.angle_gamma   90.00
#
_symmetry.space_group_name_H-M   'P 1'
#
loop_
_entity.id
_entity.type
_entity.pdbx_description
1 polymer ?
#
loop_
_entity_poly.entity_id
_entity_poly.type
_entity_poly.pdbx_seq_one_letter_code
_entity_poly.pdbx_strand_id
1 'polypeptide(L)'
;AAALIMRDACGRLIPLHPEIFDRLYSDWSTLAKFQRTRGVLRLMATVIHSLWQQGDRAPLILPASIPIADARVQFELTRYLSDNWTPILAKDVDGPDALPLKLDGEQPNLGKFSAARRVARTIYIGSAPLGGSTHRGLEDRRIKLGCVMPGESPAVFGDALRRLAAAATYLYQDGTRFWYDTQPTVTKLAEDRAEQLRREPDKVAEALEARLREMLRVRGDFAGVHLWPRTSADLPDALEARLVVLSAEQPYSKEPGSPAEVAARILLEARGNTPRLYRNTLLFLAADKARLQDLDEALCRFLAWSEILAQQELLNLSPHQVRQAEVQTHSADSTVAARLPETYQWLLVPEQLTPQSAIEWKAVRLTGTEPLAERASKKLRHDEALLQSLGATVLRRHLDGVPLWHG
;
A
#
# COMPACT_ATOMS: atom_id res chain seq x y z
N ALA A 1 -46.52 9.47 -9.50
CA ALA A 1 -46.76 9.90 -10.90
C ALA A 1 -46.05 8.99 -11.91
N ALA A 2 -44.72 8.83 -11.87
CA ALA A 2 -43.99 7.94 -12.79
C ALA A 2 -44.40 6.45 -12.73
N ALA A 3 -44.76 5.95 -11.53
CA ALA A 3 -45.26 4.58 -11.34
C ALA A 3 -46.64 4.30 -11.98
N LEU A 4 -47.46 5.33 -12.21
CA LEU A 4 -48.76 5.18 -12.88
C LEU A 4 -48.60 5.14 -14.41
N ILE A 5 -47.68 5.92 -14.96
CA ILE A 5 -47.38 5.94 -16.40
C ILE A 5 -46.75 4.61 -16.86
N MET A 6 -45.95 3.95 -16.01
CA MET A 6 -45.39 2.62 -16.30
C MET A 6 -46.44 1.50 -16.32
N ARG A 7 -47.54 1.63 -15.57
CA ARG A 7 -48.55 0.57 -15.46
C ARG A 7 -49.41 0.45 -16.71
N ASP A 8 -49.75 1.58 -17.34
CA ASP A 8 -50.62 1.59 -18.54
C ASP A 8 -49.88 1.23 -19.84
N ALA A 9 -48.54 1.33 -19.88
CA ALA A 9 -47.74 0.90 -21.03
C ALA A 9 -47.33 -0.59 -20.99
N CYS A 10 -47.38 -1.25 -19.82
CA CYS A 10 -46.86 -2.60 -19.57
C CYS A 10 -47.92 -3.72 -19.61
N GLY A 11 -48.91 -3.64 -20.49
CA GLY A 11 -49.89 -4.73 -20.66
C GLY A 11 -49.28 -6.04 -21.19
N ARG A 12 -48.15 -5.98 -21.91
CA ARG A 12 -47.49 -7.17 -22.53
C ARG A 12 -45.98 -7.06 -22.75
N LEU A 13 -45.30 -6.00 -22.30
CA LEU A 13 -43.85 -5.84 -22.49
C LEU A 13 -43.07 -6.23 -21.22
N ILE A 14 -41.93 -6.89 -21.43
CA ILE A 14 -40.94 -7.21 -20.40
C ILE A 14 -40.58 -5.94 -19.62
N PRO A 15 -40.51 -5.98 -18.27
CA PRO A 15 -40.32 -4.78 -17.45
C PRO A 15 -38.86 -4.30 -17.54
N LEU A 16 -38.55 -3.52 -18.57
CA LEU A 16 -37.23 -2.94 -18.81
C LEU A 16 -37.13 -1.58 -18.10
N HIS A 17 -36.08 -1.40 -17.29
CA HIS A 17 -35.85 -0.11 -16.63
C HIS A 17 -35.38 0.96 -17.65
N PRO A 18 -35.85 2.22 -17.58
CA PRO A 18 -35.49 3.29 -18.52
C PRO A 18 -33.98 3.50 -18.69
N GLU A 19 -33.21 3.33 -17.60
CA GLU A 19 -31.75 3.46 -17.63
C GLU A 19 -31.09 2.54 -18.67
N ILE A 20 -31.64 1.35 -18.95
CA ILE A 20 -31.12 0.47 -20.02
C ILE A 20 -31.24 1.16 -21.38
N PHE A 21 -32.40 1.76 -21.67
CA PHE A 21 -32.62 2.46 -22.92
C PHE A 21 -31.71 3.67 -23.02
N ASP A 22 -31.57 4.43 -21.94
CA ASP A 22 -30.69 5.60 -21.94
C ASP A 22 -29.24 5.22 -22.26
N ARG A 23 -28.71 4.14 -21.65
CA ARG A 23 -27.36 3.65 -21.99
C ARG A 23 -27.28 3.16 -23.44
N LEU A 24 -28.20 2.29 -23.87
CA LEU A 24 -28.10 1.63 -25.16
C LEU A 24 -28.42 2.54 -26.37
N TYR A 25 -29.38 3.45 -26.24
CA TYR A 25 -29.77 4.38 -27.30
C TYR A 25 -29.00 5.70 -27.29
N SER A 26 -28.43 6.11 -26.15
CA SER A 26 -27.58 7.30 -26.11
C SER A 26 -26.13 6.89 -26.31
N ASP A 27 -25.56 6.17 -25.35
CA ASP A 27 -24.11 5.92 -25.31
C ASP A 27 -23.68 4.88 -26.34
N TRP A 28 -24.30 3.69 -26.37
CA TRP A 28 -23.89 2.65 -27.33
C TRP A 28 -24.17 3.02 -28.78
N SER A 29 -25.14 3.92 -29.01
CA SER A 29 -25.45 4.44 -30.34
C SER A 29 -24.34 5.30 -30.96
N THR A 30 -23.40 5.81 -30.14
CA THR A 30 -22.26 6.59 -30.63
C THR A 30 -21.18 5.73 -31.26
N LEU A 31 -21.19 4.41 -31.02
CA LEU A 31 -20.25 3.49 -31.62
C LEU A 31 -20.54 3.32 -33.12
N ALA A 32 -19.55 3.62 -33.98
CA ALA A 32 -19.72 3.58 -35.43
C ALA A 32 -20.18 2.20 -35.98
N LYS A 33 -19.79 1.12 -35.30
CA LYS A 33 -20.16 -0.26 -35.67
C LYS A 33 -21.52 -0.71 -35.12
N PHE A 34 -22.14 0.07 -34.23
CA PHE A 34 -23.35 -0.31 -33.53
C PHE A 34 -24.61 0.08 -34.32
N GLN A 35 -25.37 -0.91 -34.74
CA GLN A 35 -26.63 -0.69 -35.46
C GLN A 35 -27.72 -0.29 -34.45
N ARG A 36 -28.00 1.00 -34.28
CA ARG A 36 -28.86 1.53 -33.19
C ARG A 36 -30.11 0.71 -32.88
N THR A 37 -30.93 0.36 -33.87
CA THR A 37 -32.17 -0.40 -33.63
C THR A 37 -31.93 -1.92 -33.62
N ARG A 38 -31.21 -2.45 -34.60
CA ARG A 38 -31.01 -3.91 -34.75
C ARG A 38 -30.06 -4.49 -33.70
N GLY A 39 -29.02 -3.75 -33.34
CA GLY A 39 -28.06 -4.10 -32.31
C GLY A 39 -28.69 -4.15 -30.92
N VAL A 40 -29.50 -3.15 -30.57
CA VAL A 40 -30.24 -3.14 -29.29
C VAL A 40 -31.22 -4.31 -29.21
N LEU A 41 -32.05 -4.51 -30.24
CA LEU A 41 -33.02 -5.62 -30.23
C LEU A 41 -32.32 -6.98 -30.14
N ARG A 42 -31.20 -7.16 -30.84
CA ARG A 42 -30.41 -8.39 -30.80
C ARG A 42 -29.81 -8.62 -29.40
N LEU A 43 -29.16 -7.61 -28.82
CA LEU A 43 -28.60 -7.70 -27.47
C LEU A 43 -29.70 -8.01 -26.44
N MET A 44 -30.81 -7.28 -26.48
CA MET A 44 -31.91 -7.47 -25.54
C MET A 44 -32.56 -8.85 -25.68
N ALA A 45 -32.74 -9.35 -26.90
CA ALA A 45 -33.24 -10.71 -27.12
C ALA A 45 -32.32 -11.76 -26.48
N THR A 46 -31.00 -11.63 -26.63
CA THR A 46 -30.02 -12.52 -26.01
C THR A 46 -30.03 -12.42 -24.48
N VAL A 47 -30.11 -11.20 -23.93
CA VAL A 47 -30.20 -10.95 -22.48
C VAL A 47 -31.47 -11.58 -21.89
N ILE A 48 -32.64 -11.30 -22.48
CA ILE A 48 -33.92 -11.84 -22.03
C ILE A 48 -33.89 -13.37 -22.08
N HIS A 49 -33.37 -13.95 -23.17
CA HIS A 49 -33.26 -15.39 -23.30
C HIS A 49 -32.36 -16.00 -22.21
N SER A 50 -31.21 -15.37 -21.93
CA SER A 50 -30.28 -15.82 -20.88
C SER A 50 -30.91 -15.73 -19.48
N LEU A 51 -31.57 -14.61 -19.16
CA LEU A 51 -32.28 -14.43 -17.89
C LEU A 51 -33.42 -15.43 -17.70
N TRP A 52 -34.17 -15.70 -18.77
CA TRP A 52 -35.23 -16.71 -18.75
C TRP A 52 -34.68 -18.12 -18.51
N GLN A 53 -33.56 -18.48 -19.15
CA GLN A 53 -32.89 -19.77 -18.92
C GLN A 53 -32.36 -19.91 -17.48
N GLN A 54 -31.89 -18.81 -16.89
CA GLN A 54 -31.43 -18.75 -15.50
C GLN A 54 -32.59 -18.74 -14.49
N GLY A 55 -33.83 -18.60 -14.94
CA GLY A 55 -35.01 -18.53 -14.09
C GLY A 55 -35.07 -17.25 -13.25
N ASP A 56 -34.53 -16.13 -13.77
CA ASP A 56 -34.57 -14.84 -13.06
C ASP A 56 -36.02 -14.38 -12.84
N ARG A 57 -36.33 -14.00 -11.60
CA ARG A 57 -37.67 -13.55 -11.15
C ARG A 57 -37.67 -12.08 -10.76
N ALA A 58 -36.60 -11.36 -11.08
CA ALA A 58 -36.50 -9.93 -10.81
C ALA A 58 -37.67 -9.16 -11.44
N PRO A 59 -38.25 -8.18 -10.73
CA PRO A 59 -39.42 -7.44 -11.22
C PRO A 59 -39.08 -6.49 -12.37
N LEU A 60 -37.81 -6.14 -12.54
CA LEU A 60 -37.28 -5.22 -13.55
C LEU A 60 -35.95 -5.74 -14.09
N ILE A 61 -35.71 -5.60 -15.38
CA ILE A 61 -34.36 -5.76 -15.93
C ILE A 61 -33.68 -4.40 -15.83
N LEU A 62 -32.60 -4.35 -15.03
CA LEU A 62 -31.73 -3.20 -14.84
C LEU A 62 -30.44 -3.36 -15.68
N PRO A 63 -29.65 -2.29 -15.90
CA PRO A 63 -28.29 -2.43 -16.44
C PRO A 63 -27.45 -3.45 -15.65
N ALA A 64 -27.59 -3.46 -14.32
CA ALA A 64 -26.98 -4.44 -13.43
C ALA A 64 -27.43 -5.90 -13.65
N SER A 65 -28.63 -6.11 -14.21
CA SER A 65 -29.21 -7.43 -14.44
C SER A 65 -28.63 -8.12 -15.68
N ILE A 66 -27.96 -7.39 -16.56
CA ILE A 66 -27.40 -7.96 -17.80
C ILE A 66 -26.41 -9.09 -17.43
N PRO A 67 -26.63 -10.34 -17.86
CA PRO A 67 -25.79 -11.48 -17.47
C PRO A 67 -24.53 -11.50 -18.33
N ILE A 68 -23.57 -10.61 -18.05
CA ILE A 68 -22.34 -10.42 -18.84
C ILE A 68 -21.47 -11.68 -18.83
N ALA A 69 -21.57 -12.52 -17.80
CA ALA A 69 -20.91 -13.83 -17.75
C ALA A 69 -21.42 -14.85 -18.80
N ASP A 70 -22.61 -14.69 -19.39
CA ASP A 70 -23.06 -15.55 -20.51
C ASP A 70 -22.28 -15.17 -21.77
N ALA A 71 -21.54 -16.14 -22.33
CA ALA A 71 -20.69 -15.93 -23.50
C ALA A 71 -21.43 -15.31 -24.70
N ARG A 72 -22.73 -15.59 -24.87
CA ARG A 72 -23.55 -15.02 -25.95
C ARG A 72 -23.79 -13.52 -25.71
N VAL A 73 -24.08 -13.13 -24.46
CA VAL A 73 -24.26 -11.72 -24.09
C VAL A 73 -22.93 -10.98 -24.16
N GLN A 74 -21.87 -11.59 -23.63
CA GLN A 74 -20.51 -11.04 -23.73
C GLN A 74 -20.12 -10.76 -25.17
N PHE A 75 -20.34 -11.71 -26.08
CA PHE A 75 -20.04 -11.56 -27.50
C PHE A 75 -20.81 -10.40 -28.14
N GLU A 76 -22.11 -10.24 -27.84
CA GLU A 76 -22.88 -9.11 -28.35
C GLU A 76 -22.43 -7.75 -27.80
N LEU A 77 -21.89 -7.71 -26.57
CA LEU A 77 -21.36 -6.48 -25.97
C LEU A 77 -19.99 -6.12 -26.53
N THR A 78 -19.08 -7.09 -26.68
CA THR A 78 -17.68 -6.81 -27.04
C THR A 78 -17.46 -6.61 -28.54
N ARG A 79 -18.25 -7.24 -29.41
CA ARG A 79 -18.09 -7.17 -30.87
C ARG A 79 -18.15 -5.77 -31.49
N TYR A 80 -18.72 -4.80 -30.78
CA TYR A 80 -18.85 -3.42 -31.25
C TYR A 80 -17.75 -2.48 -30.71
N LEU A 81 -17.01 -2.93 -29.71
CA LEU A 81 -15.94 -2.17 -29.08
C LEU A 81 -14.65 -2.32 -29.90
N SER A 82 -13.85 -1.25 -29.96
CA SER A 82 -12.57 -1.23 -30.68
C SER A 82 -11.48 -2.04 -29.98
N ASP A 83 -11.50 -2.02 -28.65
CA ASP A 83 -10.41 -2.50 -27.81
C ASP A 83 -10.74 -3.86 -27.17
N ASN A 84 -9.72 -4.51 -26.61
CA ASN A 84 -9.92 -5.79 -25.94
C ASN A 84 -10.47 -5.60 -24.52
N TRP A 85 -11.79 -5.70 -24.38
CA TRP A 85 -12.49 -5.60 -23.08
C TRP A 85 -12.51 -6.90 -22.27
N THR A 86 -12.05 -8.01 -22.83
CA THR A 86 -12.08 -9.33 -22.20
C THR A 86 -11.37 -9.36 -20.83
N PRO A 87 -10.17 -8.76 -20.64
CA PRO A 87 -9.49 -8.75 -19.35
C PRO A 87 -10.27 -8.02 -18.27
N ILE A 88 -10.93 -6.91 -18.61
CA ILE A 88 -11.75 -6.09 -17.71
C ILE A 88 -12.96 -6.90 -17.25
N LEU A 89 -13.62 -7.55 -18.21
CA LEU A 89 -14.78 -8.40 -17.91
C LEU A 89 -14.40 -9.57 -16.99
N ALA A 90 -13.25 -10.20 -17.23
CA ALA A 90 -12.78 -11.33 -16.45
C ALA A 90 -12.30 -10.94 -15.04
N LYS A 91 -11.64 -9.78 -14.88
CA LYS A 91 -11.04 -9.37 -13.60
C LYS A 91 -11.95 -8.50 -12.75
N ASP A 92 -12.68 -7.56 -13.33
CA ASP A 92 -13.35 -6.50 -12.57
C ASP A 92 -14.87 -6.44 -12.75
N VAL A 93 -15.47 -7.23 -13.64
CA VAL A 93 -16.93 -7.19 -13.87
C VAL A 93 -17.62 -8.49 -13.48
N ASP A 94 -17.35 -9.59 -14.19
CA ASP A 94 -18.23 -10.77 -14.13
C ASP A 94 -17.53 -12.12 -14.37
N GLY A 95 -16.20 -12.15 -14.37
CA GLY A 95 -15.43 -13.40 -14.47
C GLY A 95 -15.56 -14.32 -13.23
N PRO A 96 -15.14 -15.59 -13.36
CA PRO A 96 -15.26 -16.59 -12.30
C PRO A 96 -14.48 -16.24 -11.03
N ASP A 97 -13.35 -15.53 -11.16
CA ASP A 97 -12.51 -15.06 -10.05
C ASP A 97 -12.47 -13.52 -9.96
N ALA A 98 -13.49 -12.85 -10.50
CA ALA A 98 -13.52 -11.40 -10.58
C ALA A 98 -13.65 -10.76 -9.19
N LEU A 99 -13.07 -9.56 -9.05
CA LEU A 99 -13.11 -8.78 -7.81
C LEU A 99 -14.54 -8.60 -7.25
N PRO A 100 -15.58 -8.28 -8.05
CA PRO A 100 -16.92 -8.10 -7.50
C PRO A 100 -17.47 -9.35 -6.80
N LEU A 101 -17.18 -10.54 -7.33
CA LEU A 101 -17.60 -11.80 -6.72
C LEU A 101 -16.91 -12.02 -5.37
N LYS A 102 -15.62 -11.68 -5.27
CA LYS A 102 -14.86 -11.78 -4.02
C LYS A 102 -15.40 -10.82 -2.97
N LEU A 103 -15.63 -9.55 -3.33
CA LEU A 103 -16.18 -8.54 -2.44
C LEU A 103 -17.58 -8.91 -1.93
N ASP A 104 -18.43 -9.45 -2.81
CA ASP A 104 -19.75 -9.95 -2.43
C ASP A 104 -19.67 -11.18 -1.52
N GLY A 105 -18.66 -12.05 -1.68
CA GLY A 105 -18.43 -13.22 -0.84
C GLY A 105 -17.84 -12.90 0.54
N GLU A 106 -17.00 -11.87 0.64
CA GLU A 106 -16.34 -11.45 1.89
C GLU A 106 -17.27 -10.66 2.82
N GLN A 107 -18.27 -9.97 2.26
CA GLN A 107 -19.15 -9.06 3.00
C GLN A 107 -20.61 -9.52 2.91
N PRO A 108 -21.21 -10.07 3.98
CA PRO A 108 -22.59 -10.59 3.95
C PRO A 108 -23.63 -9.56 3.47
N ASN A 109 -23.45 -8.28 3.83
CA ASN A 109 -24.34 -7.20 3.43
C ASN A 109 -24.30 -6.90 1.92
N LEU A 110 -23.14 -7.06 1.28
CA LEU A 110 -22.99 -6.91 -0.17
C LEU A 110 -23.48 -8.17 -0.88
N GLY A 111 -23.06 -9.34 -0.39
CA GLY A 111 -23.40 -10.66 -0.92
C GLY A 111 -24.89 -10.93 -1.00
N LYS A 112 -25.67 -10.48 0.00
CA LYS A 112 -27.14 -10.59 0.01
C LYS A 112 -27.79 -10.07 -1.28
N PHE A 113 -27.23 -9.04 -1.89
CA PHE A 113 -27.77 -8.41 -3.09
C PHE A 113 -26.86 -8.58 -4.32
N SER A 114 -25.72 -9.25 -4.17
CA SER A 114 -24.61 -9.22 -5.14
C SER A 114 -24.26 -7.77 -5.54
N ALA A 115 -24.15 -6.91 -4.54
CA ALA A 115 -24.09 -5.46 -4.72
C ALA A 115 -22.87 -5.03 -5.55
N ALA A 116 -21.69 -5.62 -5.29
CA ALA A 116 -20.48 -5.31 -6.05
C ALA A 116 -20.64 -5.73 -7.51
N ARG A 117 -21.13 -6.95 -7.77
CA ARG A 117 -21.36 -7.41 -9.14
C ARG A 117 -22.33 -6.51 -9.91
N ARG A 118 -23.44 -6.11 -9.27
CA ARG A 118 -24.44 -5.22 -9.87
C ARG A 118 -23.86 -3.83 -10.19
N VAL A 119 -23.06 -3.27 -9.29
CA VAL A 119 -22.36 -2.00 -9.51
C VAL A 119 -21.38 -2.12 -10.68
N ALA A 120 -20.53 -3.15 -10.69
CA ALA A 120 -19.53 -3.36 -11.74
C ALA A 120 -20.16 -3.49 -13.13
N ARG A 121 -21.22 -4.31 -13.27
CA ARG A 121 -21.98 -4.44 -14.53
C ARG A 121 -22.57 -3.10 -14.98
N THR A 122 -23.16 -2.33 -14.07
CA THR A 122 -23.75 -1.03 -14.39
C THR A 122 -22.71 -0.05 -14.92
N ILE A 123 -21.54 0.03 -14.27
CA ILE A 123 -20.44 0.88 -14.71
C ILE A 123 -19.96 0.44 -16.09
N TYR A 124 -19.71 -0.85 -16.30
CA TYR A 124 -19.30 -1.37 -17.60
C TYR A 124 -20.27 -0.99 -18.71
N ILE A 125 -21.57 -1.22 -18.52
CA ILE A 125 -22.59 -0.92 -19.53
C ILE A 125 -22.65 0.58 -19.85
N GLY A 126 -22.45 1.45 -18.87
CA GLY A 126 -22.48 2.90 -19.12
C GLY A 126 -21.14 3.53 -19.50
N SER A 127 -20.01 2.85 -19.31
CA SER A 127 -18.68 3.42 -19.59
C SER A 127 -17.98 2.82 -20.80
N ALA A 128 -18.20 1.53 -21.11
CA ALA A 128 -17.56 0.84 -22.22
C ALA A 128 -17.73 1.53 -23.59
N PRO A 129 -18.93 2.00 -24.00
CA PRO A 129 -19.09 2.64 -25.31
C PRO A 129 -18.44 4.03 -25.40
N LEU A 130 -18.05 4.62 -24.25
CA LEU A 130 -17.47 5.96 -24.16
C LEU A 130 -15.93 5.95 -24.16
N GLY A 131 -15.31 4.82 -24.50
CA GLY A 131 -13.85 4.73 -24.68
C GLY A 131 -13.35 5.83 -25.63
N GLY A 132 -12.38 6.62 -25.19
CA GLY A 132 -11.88 7.76 -25.98
C GLY A 132 -12.54 9.12 -25.68
N SER A 133 -13.75 9.18 -25.12
CA SER A 133 -14.52 10.43 -24.89
C SER A 133 -13.89 11.36 -23.83
N THR A 134 -14.18 12.67 -23.87
CA THR A 134 -13.82 13.63 -22.79
C THR A 134 -14.78 13.55 -21.59
N HIS A 135 -16.01 13.06 -21.80
CA HIS A 135 -17.04 12.90 -20.76
C HIS A 135 -17.21 11.42 -20.40
N ARG A 136 -16.14 10.73 -20.02
CA ARG A 136 -16.22 9.32 -19.63
C ARG A 136 -16.91 9.16 -18.28
N GLY A 137 -17.52 7.99 -18.10
CA GLY A 137 -17.97 7.49 -16.82
C GLY A 137 -19.35 7.93 -16.35
N LEU A 138 -19.80 7.23 -15.32
CA LEU A 138 -21.09 7.41 -14.68
C LEU A 138 -20.92 8.07 -13.32
N GLU A 139 -21.87 8.95 -12.99
CA GLU A 139 -21.97 9.53 -11.65
C GLU A 139 -22.55 8.51 -10.66
N ASP A 140 -22.12 8.58 -9.40
CA ASP A 140 -22.62 7.73 -8.30
C ASP A 140 -24.16 7.58 -8.27
N ARG A 141 -24.89 8.68 -8.47
CA ARG A 141 -26.37 8.67 -8.51
C ARG A 141 -26.91 7.80 -9.66
N ARG A 142 -26.29 7.85 -10.84
CA ARG A 142 -26.71 7.04 -12.00
C ARG A 142 -26.33 5.58 -11.83
N ILE A 143 -25.17 5.30 -11.23
CA ILE A 143 -24.76 3.95 -10.89
C ILE A 143 -25.81 3.31 -9.97
N LYS A 144 -26.21 4.03 -8.90
CA LYS A 144 -27.28 3.59 -7.99
C LYS A 144 -28.61 3.36 -8.71
N LEU A 145 -29.00 4.25 -9.62
CA LEU A 145 -30.21 4.10 -10.42
C LEU A 145 -30.18 2.84 -11.32
N GLY A 146 -28.99 2.45 -11.78
CA GLY A 146 -28.81 1.25 -12.61
C GLY A 146 -28.67 -0.07 -11.85
N CYS A 147 -28.57 -0.06 -10.52
CA CYS A 147 -28.29 -1.27 -9.72
C CYS A 147 -29.26 -1.55 -8.56
N VAL A 148 -29.93 -0.53 -8.02
CA VAL A 148 -30.82 -0.65 -6.84
C VAL A 148 -32.22 -1.11 -7.26
N MET A 149 -32.71 -2.20 -6.65
CA MET A 149 -34.10 -2.62 -6.78
C MET A 149 -35.01 -2.01 -5.70
N PRO A 150 -36.34 -1.94 -5.94
CA PRO A 150 -37.29 -1.54 -4.90
C PRO A 150 -37.16 -2.39 -3.64
N GLY A 151 -37.02 -1.74 -2.48
CA GLY A 151 -36.84 -2.39 -1.17
C GLY A 151 -35.37 -2.64 -0.78
N GLU A 152 -34.41 -2.38 -1.66
CA GLU A 152 -32.98 -2.43 -1.34
C GLU A 152 -32.47 -1.05 -0.88
N SER A 153 -31.47 -1.04 0.02
CA SER A 153 -30.87 0.21 0.50
C SER A 153 -29.79 0.72 -0.45
N PRO A 154 -29.90 1.95 -1.00
CA PRO A 154 -28.86 2.52 -1.88
C PRO A 154 -27.48 2.65 -1.22
N ALA A 155 -27.41 2.68 0.11
CA ALA A 155 -26.15 2.80 0.85
C ALA A 155 -25.26 1.56 0.65
N VAL A 156 -25.85 0.37 0.51
CA VAL A 156 -25.12 -0.89 0.27
C VAL A 156 -24.33 -0.82 -1.04
N PHE A 157 -24.96 -0.29 -2.09
CA PHE A 157 -24.34 -0.12 -3.41
C PHE A 157 -23.30 1.01 -3.42
N GLY A 158 -23.48 2.05 -2.61
CA GLY A 158 -22.45 3.07 -2.37
C GLY A 158 -21.20 2.49 -1.69
N ASP A 159 -21.38 1.56 -0.73
CA ASP A 159 -20.24 0.87 -0.11
C ASP A 159 -19.52 -0.04 -1.12
N ALA A 160 -20.29 -0.81 -1.89
CA ALA A 160 -19.74 -1.65 -2.96
C ALA A 160 -18.94 -0.83 -3.99
N LEU A 161 -19.45 0.32 -4.41
CA LEU A 161 -18.77 1.22 -5.35
C LEU A 161 -17.42 1.71 -4.81
N ARG A 162 -17.38 2.16 -3.55
CA ARG A 162 -16.12 2.62 -2.93
C ARG A 162 -15.08 1.49 -2.84
N ARG A 163 -15.49 0.29 -2.49
CA ARG A 163 -14.60 -0.88 -2.41
C ARG A 163 -14.07 -1.30 -3.77
N LEU A 164 -14.92 -1.28 -4.80
CA LEU A 164 -14.50 -1.52 -6.18
C LEU A 164 -13.50 -0.47 -6.65
N ALA A 165 -13.79 0.82 -6.44
CA ALA A 165 -12.89 1.90 -6.85
C ALA A 165 -11.52 1.85 -6.15
N ALA A 166 -11.46 1.29 -4.94
CA ALA A 166 -10.21 1.14 -4.19
C ALA A 166 -9.35 -0.06 -4.67
N ALA A 167 -9.93 -1.10 -5.26
CA ALA A 167 -9.24 -2.38 -5.48
C ALA A 167 -9.28 -2.90 -6.92
N ALA A 168 -10.11 -2.34 -7.80
CA ALA A 168 -10.24 -2.79 -9.18
C ALA A 168 -9.03 -2.40 -10.03
N THR A 169 -8.69 -3.29 -10.96
CA THR A 169 -7.51 -3.16 -11.84
C THR A 169 -7.71 -2.08 -12.90
N TYR A 170 -8.93 -1.95 -13.42
CA TYR A 170 -9.29 -1.16 -14.59
C TYR A 170 -10.37 -0.11 -14.30
N LEU A 171 -10.85 0.01 -13.06
CA LEU A 171 -11.87 0.98 -12.67
C LEU A 171 -11.21 2.28 -12.22
N TYR A 172 -11.50 3.35 -12.96
CA TYR A 172 -11.05 4.70 -12.65
C TYR A 172 -12.12 5.47 -11.89
N GLN A 173 -11.67 6.37 -11.04
CA GLN A 173 -12.49 7.32 -10.33
C GLN A 173 -11.89 8.73 -10.48
N ASP A 174 -12.73 9.69 -10.85
CA ASP A 174 -12.41 11.13 -10.79
C ASP A 174 -13.61 11.87 -10.18
N GLY A 175 -13.43 12.39 -8.97
CA GLY A 175 -14.50 12.99 -8.17
C GLY A 175 -15.67 12.01 -7.97
N THR A 176 -16.82 12.35 -8.57
CA THR A 176 -18.05 11.56 -8.49
C THR A 176 -18.27 10.61 -9.68
N ARG A 177 -17.34 10.59 -10.65
CA ARG A 177 -17.44 9.80 -11.89
C ARG A 177 -16.58 8.56 -11.84
N PHE A 178 -17.13 7.46 -12.37
CA PHE A 178 -16.48 6.15 -12.42
C PHE A 178 -16.58 5.55 -13.81
N TRP A 179 -15.48 4.98 -14.31
CA TRP A 179 -15.46 4.31 -15.61
C TRP A 179 -14.43 3.19 -15.64
N TYR A 180 -14.71 2.17 -16.44
CA TYR A 180 -13.67 1.22 -16.85
C TYR A 180 -12.90 1.76 -18.05
N ASP A 181 -11.59 1.53 -18.06
CA ASP A 181 -10.72 1.76 -19.20
C ASP A 181 -9.89 0.49 -19.49
N THR A 182 -9.31 0.38 -20.68
CA THR A 182 -8.54 -0.81 -21.08
C THR A 182 -7.14 -0.83 -20.51
N GLN A 183 -6.67 0.29 -19.98
CA GLN A 183 -5.39 0.41 -19.31
C GLN A 183 -5.54 0.22 -17.80
N PRO A 184 -4.66 -0.54 -17.13
CA PRO A 184 -4.66 -0.64 -15.67
C PRO A 184 -4.51 0.72 -14.98
N THR A 185 -5.12 0.87 -13.81
CA THR A 185 -5.00 2.10 -13.01
C THR A 185 -3.56 2.31 -12.52
N VAL A 186 -3.20 3.57 -12.24
CA VAL A 186 -1.89 3.89 -11.64
C VAL A 186 -1.72 3.24 -10.26
N THR A 187 -2.80 3.04 -9.52
CA THR A 187 -2.79 2.30 -8.25
C THR A 187 -2.35 0.85 -8.47
N LYS A 188 -2.96 0.17 -9.45
CA LYS A 188 -2.58 -1.21 -9.77
C LYS A 188 -1.12 -1.30 -10.25
N LEU A 189 -0.70 -0.36 -11.09
CA LEU A 189 0.69 -0.27 -11.54
C LEU A 189 1.67 -0.10 -10.37
N ALA A 190 1.31 0.73 -9.38
CA ALA A 190 2.11 0.93 -8.18
C ALA A 190 2.17 -0.33 -7.31
N GLU A 191 1.06 -1.05 -7.17
CA GLU A 191 1.05 -2.33 -6.44
C GLU A 191 1.95 -3.37 -7.11
N ASP A 192 1.85 -3.52 -8.45
CA ASP A 192 2.67 -4.47 -9.20
C ASP A 192 4.15 -4.10 -9.12
N ARG A 193 4.49 -2.81 -9.19
CA ARG A 193 5.87 -2.33 -9.03
C ARG A 193 6.38 -2.55 -7.61
N ALA A 194 5.56 -2.31 -6.59
CA ALA A 194 5.93 -2.57 -5.20
C ALA A 194 6.20 -4.06 -4.95
N GLU A 195 5.41 -4.95 -5.56
CA GLU A 195 5.62 -6.40 -5.49
C GLU A 195 6.88 -6.85 -6.24
N GLN A 196 7.23 -6.19 -7.35
CA GLN A 196 8.51 -6.40 -8.02
C GLN A 196 9.69 -5.96 -7.14
N LEU A 197 9.60 -4.79 -6.51
CA LEU A 197 10.64 -4.25 -5.64
C LEU A 197 10.92 -5.13 -4.41
N ARG A 198 9.92 -5.86 -3.89
CA ARG A 198 10.14 -6.88 -2.84
C ARG A 198 11.10 -7.99 -3.26
N ARG A 199 11.25 -8.24 -4.56
CA ARG A 199 12.19 -9.23 -5.12
C ARG A 199 13.57 -8.63 -5.40
N GLU A 200 13.73 -7.33 -5.18
CA GLU A 200 14.97 -6.56 -5.40
C GLU A 200 15.43 -5.90 -4.08
N PRO A 201 15.81 -6.70 -3.06
CA PRO A 201 16.11 -6.19 -1.72
C PRO A 201 17.25 -5.17 -1.70
N ASP A 202 18.21 -5.27 -2.63
CA ASP A 202 19.34 -4.34 -2.73
C ASP A 202 18.88 -2.90 -2.98
N LYS A 203 17.87 -2.69 -3.85
CA LYS A 203 17.32 -1.35 -4.13
C LYS A 203 16.59 -0.77 -2.93
N VAL A 204 15.86 -1.62 -2.21
CA VAL A 204 15.12 -1.20 -1.00
C VAL A 204 16.11 -0.85 0.11
N ALA A 205 17.17 -1.64 0.26
CA ALA A 205 18.26 -1.38 1.20
C ALA A 205 18.98 -0.06 0.90
N GLU A 206 19.30 0.23 -0.37
CA GLU A 206 19.92 1.50 -0.77
C GLU A 206 19.03 2.72 -0.42
N ALA A 207 17.72 2.61 -0.69
CA ALA A 207 16.77 3.65 -0.34
C ALA A 207 16.64 3.86 1.18
N LEU A 208 16.65 2.76 1.96
CA LEU A 208 16.67 2.82 3.42
C LEU A 208 17.96 3.47 3.93
N GLU A 209 19.12 3.10 3.38
CA GLU A 209 20.43 3.65 3.73
C GLU A 209 20.47 5.16 3.51
N ALA A 210 19.99 5.62 2.35
CA ALA A 210 19.94 7.03 2.02
C ALA A 210 19.10 7.84 3.03
N ARG A 211 17.96 7.29 3.46
CA ARG A 211 17.09 7.93 4.45
C ARG A 211 17.68 7.92 5.86
N LEU A 212 18.27 6.80 6.28
CA LEU A 212 18.97 6.71 7.56
C LEU A 212 20.13 7.71 7.61
N ARG A 213 20.89 7.83 6.52
CA ARG A 213 22.00 8.79 6.41
C ARG A 213 21.52 10.23 6.63
N GLU A 214 20.38 10.62 6.06
CA GLU A 214 19.81 11.96 6.29
C GLU A 214 19.38 12.16 7.75
N MET A 215 18.71 11.17 8.36
CA MET A 215 18.28 11.24 9.75
C MET A 215 19.43 11.26 10.77
N LEU A 216 20.58 10.72 10.40
CA LEU A 216 21.77 10.61 11.25
C LEU A 216 22.76 11.78 11.08
N ARG A 217 22.42 12.81 10.29
CA ARG A 217 23.24 14.03 10.16
C ARG A 217 23.41 14.76 11.50
N VAL A 218 22.39 14.70 12.35
CA VAL A 218 22.46 15.20 13.73
C VAL A 218 23.03 14.09 14.60
N ARG A 219 24.27 14.25 15.05
CA ARG A 219 25.03 13.23 15.80
C ARG A 219 24.73 13.17 17.31
N GLY A 220 23.93 14.09 17.86
CA GLY A 220 23.79 14.24 19.31
C GLY A 220 25.15 14.47 19.98
N ASP A 221 25.41 13.77 21.07
CA ASP A 221 26.67 13.86 21.82
C ASP A 221 27.76 12.88 21.38
N PHE A 222 27.51 12.10 20.33
CA PHE A 222 28.51 11.15 19.86
C PHE A 222 29.61 11.86 19.07
N ALA A 223 30.85 11.42 19.26
CA ALA A 223 31.97 11.91 18.47
C ALA A 223 31.85 11.52 16.99
N GLY A 224 31.17 10.39 16.71
CA GLY A 224 30.83 9.95 15.37
C GLY A 224 29.64 8.98 15.36
N VAL A 225 28.89 9.02 14.26
CA VAL A 225 27.80 8.09 13.97
C VAL A 225 28.17 7.32 12.71
N HIS A 226 28.19 5.99 12.80
CA HIS A 226 28.62 5.09 11.73
C HIS A 226 27.43 4.28 11.26
N LEU A 227 26.98 4.56 10.04
CA LEU A 227 25.89 3.82 9.41
C LEU A 227 26.45 2.60 8.66
N TRP A 228 25.96 1.42 9.00
CA TRP A 228 26.20 0.15 8.29
C TRP A 228 27.69 -0.11 7.98
N PRO A 229 28.56 -0.18 9.01
CA PRO A 229 29.95 -0.55 8.80
C PRO A 229 30.01 -1.93 8.13
N ARG A 230 30.78 -2.04 7.05
CA ARG A 230 30.95 -3.31 6.31
C ARG A 230 31.89 -4.24 7.06
N THR A 231 32.87 -3.66 7.74
CA THR A 231 33.86 -4.39 8.52
C THR A 231 34.13 -3.71 9.85
N SER A 232 34.67 -4.45 10.81
CA SER A 232 35.11 -3.89 12.09
C SER A 232 36.27 -2.89 11.96
N ALA A 233 36.97 -2.87 10.82
CA ALA A 233 38.04 -1.92 10.53
C ALA A 233 37.51 -0.50 10.25
N ASP A 234 36.25 -0.39 9.83
CA ASP A 234 35.58 0.89 9.54
C ASP A 234 35.32 1.72 10.82
N LEU A 235 35.39 1.07 11.98
CA LEU A 235 35.14 1.67 13.29
C LEU A 235 36.45 2.01 14.01
N PRO A 236 36.75 3.30 14.25
CA PRO A 236 37.93 3.72 15.02
C PRO A 236 37.94 3.12 16.43
N ASP A 237 39.12 2.73 16.93
CA ASP A 237 39.32 2.36 18.33
C ASP A 237 39.87 3.59 19.07
N ALA A 238 38.96 4.38 19.64
CA ALA A 238 39.24 5.69 20.21
C ALA A 238 38.53 5.83 21.57
N LEU A 239 38.92 6.85 22.34
CA LEU A 239 38.38 7.08 23.69
C LEU A 239 36.97 7.68 23.68
N GLU A 240 36.54 8.30 22.57
CA GLU A 240 35.25 8.99 22.51
C GLU A 240 34.11 8.05 22.10
N ALA A 241 32.95 8.24 22.73
CA ALA A 241 31.74 7.46 22.45
C ALA A 241 31.24 7.66 21.01
N ARG A 242 30.89 6.56 20.35
CA ARG A 242 30.43 6.51 18.96
C ARG A 242 29.19 5.62 18.85
N LEU A 243 28.23 6.07 18.04
CA LEU A 243 27.03 5.30 17.73
C LEU A 243 27.24 4.54 16.43
N VAL A 244 26.95 3.25 16.43
CA VAL A 244 26.96 2.39 15.26
C VAL A 244 25.53 2.00 14.94
N VAL A 245 25.04 2.35 13.76
CA VAL A 245 23.71 1.95 13.31
C VAL A 245 23.87 0.68 12.49
N LEU A 246 23.24 -0.41 12.95
CA LEU A 246 23.31 -1.73 12.31
C LEU A 246 22.42 -1.81 11.07
N SER A 247 22.78 -2.73 10.16
CA SER A 247 22.00 -3.03 8.95
C SER A 247 20.59 -3.53 9.31
N ALA A 248 19.63 -3.31 8.43
CA ALA A 248 18.30 -3.93 8.53
C ALA A 248 18.37 -5.47 8.49
N GLU A 249 19.44 -6.05 7.93
CA GLU A 249 19.72 -7.49 7.95
C GLU A 249 20.13 -8.03 9.33
N GLN A 250 20.46 -7.13 10.26
CA GLN A 250 20.89 -7.45 11.61
C GLN A 250 19.87 -6.90 12.63
N PRO A 251 18.60 -7.36 12.60
CA PRO A 251 17.59 -6.85 13.51
C PRO A 251 17.79 -7.35 14.93
N TYR A 252 17.25 -6.59 15.86
CA TYR A 252 17.12 -6.97 17.24
C TYR A 252 15.79 -7.69 17.50
N SER A 253 15.87 -8.77 18.28
CA SER A 253 14.75 -9.42 18.95
C SER A 253 15.13 -9.64 20.42
N LYS A 254 14.14 -9.85 21.29
CA LYS A 254 14.38 -10.12 22.73
C LYS A 254 15.01 -11.48 23.02
N GLU A 255 15.15 -12.32 22.01
CA GLU A 255 15.77 -13.63 22.14
C GLU A 255 17.30 -13.46 22.28
N PRO A 256 17.95 -14.15 23.23
CA PRO A 256 19.39 -14.09 23.38
C PRO A 256 20.11 -14.47 22.09
N GLY A 257 21.14 -13.70 21.71
CA GLY A 257 21.89 -13.96 20.48
C GLY A 257 21.15 -13.53 19.22
N SER A 258 20.30 -12.50 19.32
CA SER A 258 19.68 -11.89 18.15
C SER A 258 20.74 -11.43 17.12
N PRO A 259 20.40 -11.35 15.82
CA PRO A 259 21.35 -10.92 14.79
C PRO A 259 22.07 -9.60 15.11
N ALA A 260 21.35 -8.64 15.72
CA ALA A 260 21.93 -7.39 16.20
C ALA A 260 23.00 -7.60 17.30
N GLU A 261 22.74 -8.45 18.30
CA GLU A 261 23.70 -8.75 19.37
C GLU A 261 24.95 -9.46 18.84
N VAL A 262 24.77 -10.38 17.89
CA VAL A 262 25.88 -11.09 17.24
C VAL A 262 26.77 -10.10 16.47
N ALA A 263 26.17 -9.25 15.65
CA ALA A 263 26.89 -8.23 14.89
C ALA A 263 27.59 -7.21 15.81
N ALA A 264 26.87 -6.73 16.83
CA ALA A 264 27.41 -5.81 17.82
C ALA A 264 28.64 -6.39 18.53
N ARG A 265 28.60 -7.67 18.92
CA ARG A 265 29.74 -8.37 19.54
C ARG A 265 30.95 -8.47 18.62
N ILE A 266 30.75 -8.84 17.36
CA ILE A 266 31.86 -8.92 16.38
C ILE A 266 32.55 -7.55 16.22
N LEU A 267 31.75 -6.48 16.11
CA LEU A 267 32.26 -5.10 15.96
C LEU A 267 32.93 -4.57 17.26
N LEU A 268 32.44 -5.01 18.41
CA LEU A 268 32.94 -4.64 19.73
C LEU A 268 34.28 -5.31 20.05
N GLU A 269 34.48 -6.57 19.66
CA GLU A 269 35.66 -7.36 20.02
C GLU A 269 36.91 -7.00 19.21
N ALA A 270 36.72 -6.62 17.94
CA ALA A 270 37.82 -6.43 16.99
C ALA A 270 37.78 -5.07 16.28
N ARG A 271 38.95 -4.68 15.79
CA ARG A 271 39.16 -3.66 14.77
C ARG A 271 40.02 -4.28 13.68
N GLY A 272 39.40 -4.69 12.58
CA GLY A 272 40.06 -5.53 11.57
C GLY A 272 40.61 -6.81 12.21
N ASN A 273 41.93 -7.01 12.12
CA ASN A 273 42.60 -8.18 12.67
C ASN A 273 43.16 -7.98 14.10
N THR A 274 42.94 -6.82 14.70
CA THR A 274 43.44 -6.50 16.06
C THR A 274 42.31 -6.47 17.09
N PRO A 275 42.53 -6.94 18.32
CA PRO A 275 41.53 -6.83 19.38
C PRO A 275 41.32 -5.36 19.76
N ARG A 276 40.06 -4.97 19.96
CA ARG A 276 39.68 -3.61 20.35
C ARG A 276 39.99 -3.35 21.83
N LEU A 277 40.63 -2.22 22.12
CA LEU A 277 40.97 -1.78 23.48
C LEU A 277 39.81 -1.02 24.12
N TYR A 278 39.22 -0.04 23.44
CA TYR A 278 38.20 0.86 23.98
C TYR A 278 36.78 0.39 23.64
N ARG A 279 36.47 -0.84 24.05
CA ARG A 279 35.19 -1.52 23.71
C ARG A 279 33.97 -0.75 24.18
N ASN A 280 34.02 -0.21 25.40
CA ASN A 280 32.93 0.55 26.03
C ASN A 280 32.57 1.87 25.33
N THR A 281 33.29 2.27 24.27
CA THR A 281 32.99 3.48 23.51
C THR A 281 32.01 3.25 22.36
N LEU A 282 31.72 1.99 22.01
CA LEU A 282 30.79 1.65 20.94
C LEU A 282 29.40 1.31 21.49
N LEU A 283 28.39 1.94 20.90
CA LEU A 283 26.98 1.74 21.20
C LEU A 283 26.26 1.40 19.91
N PHE A 284 25.27 0.51 19.93
CA PHE A 284 24.68 -0.01 18.70
C PHE A 284 23.19 0.30 18.61
N LEU A 285 22.75 0.94 17.53
CA LEU A 285 21.34 1.17 17.22
C LEU A 285 20.89 0.11 16.20
N ALA A 286 19.85 -0.64 16.55
CA ALA A 286 19.32 -1.74 15.76
C ALA A 286 17.84 -1.54 15.41
N ALA A 287 17.45 -2.10 14.28
CA ALA A 287 16.05 -2.20 13.87
C ALA A 287 15.30 -3.26 14.70
N ASP A 288 14.04 -3.00 15.01
CA ASP A 288 13.12 -3.96 15.62
C ASP A 288 12.66 -4.99 14.58
N LYS A 289 12.93 -6.28 14.84
CA LYS A 289 12.58 -7.38 13.93
C LYS A 289 11.10 -7.41 13.56
N ALA A 290 10.20 -7.08 14.49
CA ALA A 290 8.76 -7.13 14.26
C ALA A 290 8.25 -5.97 13.39
N ARG A 291 8.98 -4.86 13.32
CA ARG A 291 8.60 -3.66 12.55
C ARG A 291 9.26 -3.57 11.17
N LEU A 292 10.28 -4.39 10.91
CA LEU A 292 11.01 -4.36 9.65
C LEU A 292 10.12 -4.65 8.44
N GLN A 293 9.24 -5.66 8.53
CA GLN A 293 8.35 -5.99 7.42
C GLN A 293 7.46 -4.80 7.05
N ASP A 294 6.88 -4.12 8.04
CA ASP A 294 6.07 -2.93 7.81
C ASP A 294 6.87 -1.77 7.19
N LEU A 295 8.13 -1.57 7.61
CA LEU A 295 9.00 -0.55 7.02
C LEU A 295 9.35 -0.89 5.56
N ASP A 296 9.68 -2.14 5.29
CA ASP A 296 10.02 -2.65 3.96
C ASP A 296 8.84 -2.48 2.99
N GLU A 297 7.64 -2.86 3.39
CA GLU A 297 6.42 -2.68 2.60
C GLU A 297 6.14 -1.19 2.32
N ALA A 298 6.38 -0.31 3.30
CA ALA A 298 6.21 1.12 3.13
C ALA A 298 7.25 1.72 2.17
N LEU A 299 8.50 1.27 2.24
CA LEU A 299 9.56 1.66 1.31
C LEU A 299 9.27 1.20 -0.12
N CYS A 300 8.87 -0.06 -0.31
CA CYS A 300 8.51 -0.59 -1.62
C CYS A 300 7.38 0.23 -2.27
N ARG A 301 6.34 0.59 -1.49
CA ARG A 301 5.25 1.45 -1.98
C ARG A 301 5.73 2.85 -2.34
N PHE A 302 6.55 3.46 -1.49
CA PHE A 302 7.12 4.78 -1.75
C PHE A 302 7.96 4.79 -3.05
N LEU A 303 8.84 3.81 -3.21
CA LEU A 303 9.68 3.65 -4.40
C LEU A 303 8.83 3.41 -5.64
N ALA A 304 7.82 2.54 -5.56
CA ALA A 304 6.91 2.28 -6.67
C ALA A 304 6.23 3.55 -7.19
N TRP A 305 5.67 4.36 -6.29
CA TRP A 305 5.03 5.62 -6.68
C TRP A 305 6.04 6.65 -7.22
N SER A 306 7.21 6.75 -6.60
CA SER A 306 8.29 7.64 -7.04
C SER A 306 8.78 7.29 -8.46
N GLU A 307 8.96 6.00 -8.75
CA GLU A 307 9.36 5.54 -10.08
C GLU A 307 8.27 5.78 -11.13
N ILE A 308 6.99 5.59 -10.79
CA ILE A 308 5.86 5.86 -11.70
C ILE A 308 5.81 7.36 -12.05
N LEU A 309 5.97 8.24 -11.07
CA LEU A 309 6.04 9.68 -11.32
C LEU A 309 7.25 10.06 -12.17
N ALA A 310 8.42 9.51 -11.89
CA ALA A 310 9.62 9.74 -12.70
C ALA A 310 9.45 9.28 -14.15
N GLN A 311 8.60 8.27 -14.39
CA GLN A 311 8.31 7.70 -15.71
C GLN A 311 7.01 8.23 -16.32
N GLN A 312 6.45 9.35 -15.84
CA GLN A 312 5.15 9.86 -16.26
C GLN A 312 4.98 10.03 -17.78
N GLU A 313 6.04 10.46 -18.48
CA GLU A 313 6.03 10.65 -19.94
C GLU A 313 6.05 9.30 -20.68
N LEU A 314 6.89 8.36 -20.23
CA LEU A 314 6.99 7.01 -20.81
C LEU A 314 5.68 6.23 -20.63
N LEU A 315 5.01 6.42 -19.50
CA LEU A 315 3.73 5.80 -19.17
C LEU A 315 2.52 6.56 -19.77
N ASN A 316 2.75 7.71 -20.42
CA ASN A 316 1.71 8.59 -20.94
C ASN A 316 0.61 8.91 -19.91
N LEU A 317 1.01 9.22 -18.67
CA LEU A 317 0.05 9.50 -17.59
C LEU A 317 -0.76 10.76 -17.89
N SER A 318 -2.07 10.66 -17.75
CA SER A 318 -2.96 11.83 -17.82
C SER A 318 -2.69 12.79 -16.65
N PRO A 319 -3.06 14.08 -16.78
CA PRO A 319 -2.91 15.06 -15.69
C PRO A 319 -3.58 14.65 -14.37
N HIS A 320 -4.68 13.89 -14.45
CA HIS A 320 -5.35 13.34 -13.26
C HIS A 320 -4.50 12.25 -12.61
N GLN A 321 -3.97 11.31 -13.40
CA GLN A 321 -3.10 10.23 -12.91
C GLN A 321 -1.80 10.77 -12.28
N VAL A 322 -1.22 11.83 -12.86
CA VAL A 322 -0.04 12.50 -12.28
C VAL A 322 -0.36 13.07 -10.90
N ARG A 323 -1.44 13.88 -10.78
CA ARG A 323 -1.87 14.41 -9.47
C ARG A 323 -2.14 13.32 -8.44
N GLN A 324 -2.78 12.23 -8.87
CA GLN A 324 -3.01 11.08 -8.00
C GLN A 324 -1.70 10.47 -7.52
N ALA A 325 -0.74 10.24 -8.42
CA ALA A 325 0.55 9.66 -8.08
C ALA A 325 1.41 10.59 -7.21
N GLU A 326 1.32 11.92 -7.37
CA GLU A 326 1.95 12.92 -6.49
C GLU A 326 1.44 12.82 -5.06
N VAL A 327 0.11 12.81 -4.89
CA VAL A 327 -0.53 12.65 -3.57
C VAL A 327 -0.13 11.33 -2.92
N GLN A 328 -0.13 10.24 -3.69
CA GLN A 328 0.25 8.92 -3.16
C GLN A 328 1.73 8.83 -2.80
N THR A 329 2.62 9.43 -3.60
CA THR A 329 4.05 9.52 -3.28
C THR A 329 4.28 10.26 -1.96
N HIS A 330 3.63 11.42 -1.78
CA HIS A 330 3.76 12.20 -0.54
C HIS A 330 3.20 11.46 0.68
N SER A 331 2.06 10.77 0.52
CA SER A 331 1.49 9.94 1.58
C SER A 331 2.39 8.76 1.95
N ALA A 332 2.98 8.09 0.94
CA ALA A 332 3.90 6.98 1.16
C ALA A 332 5.21 7.45 1.82
N ASP A 333 5.73 8.60 1.40
CA ASP A 333 6.91 9.24 2.01
C ASP A 333 6.69 9.56 3.50
N SER A 334 5.55 10.17 3.82
CA SER A 334 5.15 10.47 5.20
C SER A 334 5.03 9.19 6.04
N THR A 335 4.54 8.11 5.45
CA THR A 335 4.44 6.80 6.12
C THR A 335 5.82 6.23 6.43
N VAL A 336 6.77 6.29 5.49
CA VAL A 336 8.15 5.87 5.71
C VAL A 336 8.81 6.73 6.80
N ALA A 337 8.64 8.05 6.73
CA ALA A 337 9.20 8.99 7.70
C ALA A 337 8.72 8.72 9.14
N ALA A 338 7.47 8.28 9.31
CA ALA A 338 6.94 7.87 10.62
C ALA A 338 7.44 6.49 11.06
N ARG A 339 7.45 5.49 10.15
CA ARG A 339 7.81 4.10 10.48
C ARG A 339 9.30 3.91 10.76
N LEU A 340 10.17 4.67 10.10
CA LEU A 340 11.63 4.50 10.20
C LEU A 340 12.15 4.69 11.65
N PRO A 341 11.85 5.80 12.36
CA PRO A 341 12.30 5.98 13.75
C PRO A 341 11.62 5.06 14.77
N GLU A 342 10.44 4.53 14.46
CA GLU A 342 9.79 3.48 15.26
C GLU A 342 10.44 2.11 15.07
N THR A 343 11.04 1.89 13.89
CA THR A 343 11.74 0.63 13.57
C THR A 343 13.14 0.64 14.15
N TYR A 344 13.92 1.71 13.94
CA TYR A 344 15.24 1.90 14.55
C TYR A 344 15.13 2.45 15.97
N GLN A 345 14.73 1.57 16.89
CA GLN A 345 14.40 1.93 18.28
C GLN A 345 15.19 1.17 19.35
N TRP A 346 16.03 0.19 19.00
CA TRP A 346 16.76 -0.60 20.00
C TRP A 346 18.21 -0.14 20.11
N LEU A 347 18.57 0.35 21.29
CA LEU A 347 19.93 0.73 21.62
C LEU A 347 20.57 -0.39 22.46
N LEU A 348 21.61 -1.03 21.94
CA LEU A 348 22.38 -2.05 22.62
C LEU A 348 23.61 -1.42 23.26
N VAL A 349 23.68 -1.52 24.58
CA VAL A 349 24.75 -0.98 25.41
C VAL A 349 25.54 -2.15 25.98
N PRO A 350 26.86 -2.24 25.72
CA PRO A 350 27.70 -3.25 26.35
C PRO A 350 27.93 -2.87 27.82
N GLU A 351 27.58 -3.76 28.74
CA GLU A 351 27.83 -3.60 30.18
C GLU A 351 28.79 -4.70 30.67
N GLN A 352 29.75 -4.30 31.51
CA GLN A 352 30.67 -5.22 32.16
C GLN A 352 30.87 -4.74 33.61
N LEU A 353 30.37 -5.52 34.58
CA LEU A 353 30.39 -5.14 35.99
C LEU A 353 31.79 -5.28 36.60
N THR A 354 32.53 -6.32 36.23
CA THR A 354 33.90 -6.54 36.68
C THR A 354 34.79 -6.94 35.50
N PRO A 355 36.11 -6.67 35.55
CA PRO A 355 37.02 -7.07 34.47
C PRO A 355 37.00 -8.58 34.15
N GLN A 356 36.57 -9.41 35.12
CA GLN A 356 36.46 -10.86 35.00
C GLN A 356 35.08 -11.33 34.52
N SER A 357 34.04 -10.49 34.57
CA SER A 357 32.71 -10.85 34.09
C SER A 357 32.67 -10.82 32.57
N ALA A 358 31.79 -11.63 31.99
CA ALA A 358 31.45 -11.51 30.58
C ALA A 358 30.82 -10.14 30.30
N ILE A 359 30.92 -9.68 29.05
CA ILE A 359 30.17 -8.51 28.57
C ILE A 359 28.72 -8.94 28.35
N GLU A 360 27.80 -8.21 28.95
CA GLU A 360 26.36 -8.38 28.78
C GLU A 360 25.78 -7.26 27.91
N TRP A 361 24.70 -7.56 27.20
CA TRP A 361 24.02 -6.57 26.35
C TRP A 361 22.77 -6.05 27.03
N LYS A 362 22.79 -4.77 27.38
CA LYS A 362 21.58 -4.07 27.81
C LYS A 362 20.88 -3.46 26.61
N ALA A 363 19.73 -4.02 26.27
CA ALA A 363 18.87 -3.49 25.23
C ALA A 363 17.91 -2.44 25.81
N VAL A 364 18.02 -1.20 25.33
CA VAL A 364 17.19 -0.07 25.73
C VAL A 364 16.31 0.34 24.57
N ARG A 365 14.99 0.41 24.80
CA ARG A 365 14.06 0.94 23.81
C ARG A 365 14.09 2.47 23.84
N LEU A 366 14.34 3.08 22.69
CA LEU A 366 14.29 4.52 22.48
C LEU A 366 12.84 4.98 22.29
N THR A 367 12.51 6.11 22.92
CA THR A 367 11.21 6.80 22.81
C THR A 367 11.46 8.29 22.58
N GLY A 368 10.50 8.99 21.99
CA GLY A 368 10.62 10.41 21.64
C GLY A 368 10.66 10.67 20.14
N THR A 369 10.53 11.95 19.79
CA THR A 369 10.40 12.45 18.41
C THR A 369 11.69 13.06 17.87
N GLU A 370 12.74 13.14 18.69
CA GLU A 370 14.03 13.67 18.26
C GLU A 370 14.74 12.77 17.24
N PRO A 371 15.71 13.32 16.47
CA PRO A 371 16.55 12.53 15.58
C PRO A 371 17.21 11.35 16.29
N LEU A 372 17.44 10.25 15.55
CA LEU A 372 17.84 8.95 16.09
C LEU A 372 19.01 9.01 17.08
N ALA A 373 20.11 9.67 16.67
CA ALA A 373 21.31 9.75 17.50
C ALA A 373 21.15 10.72 18.69
N GLU A 374 20.41 11.82 18.51
CA GLU A 374 20.11 12.74 19.62
C GLU A 374 19.28 12.03 20.69
N ARG A 375 18.24 11.32 20.27
CA ARG A 375 17.38 10.50 21.13
C ARG A 375 18.17 9.43 21.88
N ALA A 376 19.07 8.72 21.19
CA ALA A 376 19.97 7.75 21.81
C ALA A 376 20.89 8.41 22.86
N SER A 377 21.53 9.53 22.52
CA SER A 377 22.41 10.25 23.46
C SER A 377 21.65 10.75 24.70
N LYS A 378 20.45 11.32 24.52
CA LYS A 378 19.59 11.77 25.62
C LYS A 378 19.25 10.63 26.58
N LYS A 379 18.88 9.47 26.04
CA LYS A 379 18.56 8.28 26.85
C LYS A 379 19.78 7.78 27.61
N LEU A 380 20.94 7.71 26.97
CA LEU A 380 22.18 7.26 27.63
C LEU A 380 22.66 8.23 28.72
N ARG A 381 22.50 9.54 28.52
CA ARG A 381 22.80 10.53 29.58
C ARG A 381 21.89 10.35 30.78
N HIS A 382 20.59 10.12 30.54
CA HIS A 382 19.62 9.89 31.61
C HIS A 382 19.92 8.61 32.40
N ASP A 383 20.35 7.55 31.71
CA ASP A 383 20.69 6.26 32.31
C ASP A 383 22.15 6.20 32.83
N GLU A 384 22.88 7.34 32.83
CA GLU A 384 24.30 7.46 33.20
C GLU A 384 25.26 6.55 32.43
N ALA A 385 24.82 6.00 31.29
CA ALA A 385 25.63 5.18 30.39
C ALA A 385 26.50 6.01 29.42
N LEU A 386 26.21 7.31 29.29
CA LEU A 386 27.04 8.29 28.58
C LEU A 386 27.27 9.51 29.48
N LEU A 387 28.52 9.72 29.87
CA LEU A 387 28.91 10.80 30.76
C LEU A 387 29.74 11.84 29.99
N GLN A 388 29.19 13.06 29.84
CA GLN A 388 29.94 14.16 29.21
C GLN A 388 30.94 14.81 30.16
N SER A 389 30.62 14.80 31.46
CA SER A 389 31.44 15.37 32.52
C SER A 389 31.24 14.55 33.79
N LEU A 390 32.34 14.27 34.49
CA LEU A 390 32.30 13.57 35.76
C LEU A 390 32.57 14.56 36.89
N GLY A 391 31.66 14.65 37.86
CA GLY A 391 31.88 15.48 39.05
C GLY A 391 33.06 14.98 39.87
N ALA A 392 33.84 15.89 40.47
CA ALA A 392 35.07 15.55 41.19
C ALA A 392 34.89 14.46 42.26
N THR A 393 33.78 14.49 43.01
CA THR A 393 33.48 13.48 44.03
C THR A 393 33.22 12.09 43.45
N VAL A 394 32.49 12.02 42.33
CA VAL A 394 32.19 10.76 41.63
C VAL A 394 33.47 10.20 41.00
N LEU A 395 34.27 11.06 40.37
CA LEU A 395 35.59 10.69 39.85
C LEU A 395 36.48 10.10 40.94
N ARG A 396 36.58 10.78 42.09
CA ARG A 396 37.36 10.29 43.22
C ARG A 396 36.87 8.93 43.70
N ARG A 397 35.55 8.73 43.82
CA ARG A 397 34.97 7.43 44.18
C ARG A 397 35.36 6.31 43.21
N HIS A 398 35.35 6.57 41.90
CA HIS A 398 35.79 5.58 40.90
C HIS A 398 37.29 5.30 41.00
N LEU A 399 38.12 6.34 41.18
CA LEU A 399 39.56 6.19 41.33
C LEU A 399 39.94 5.42 42.60
N ASP A 400 39.25 5.68 43.73
CA ASP A 400 39.48 4.99 45.00
C ASP A 400 39.05 3.51 44.94
N GLY A 401 38.09 3.17 44.07
CA GLY A 401 37.63 1.80 43.84
C GLY A 401 38.59 0.95 42.99
N VAL A 402 39.52 1.58 42.27
CA VAL A 402 40.61 0.90 41.58
C VAL A 402 41.83 0.96 42.50
N PRO A 403 42.51 -0.15 42.82
CA PRO A 403 43.69 -0.15 43.70
C PRO A 403 44.91 0.45 42.99
N LEU A 404 44.82 1.69 42.49
CA LEU A 404 45.88 2.39 41.78
C LEU A 404 47.08 2.71 42.68
N TRP A 405 46.87 2.73 44.00
CA TRP A 405 47.82 3.22 45.00
C TRP A 405 48.32 2.15 45.98
N HIS A 406 47.81 0.91 45.87
CA HIS A 406 48.28 -0.21 46.68
C HIS A 406 49.26 -1.00 45.81
N GLY A 407 50.56 -0.73 46.02
CA GLY A 407 51.66 -1.32 45.26
C GLY A 407 51.83 -2.82 45.48
#